data_AF-A0A933HIP3-F1
#
_entry.id   AF-A0A933HIP3-F1
#
_cell.length_a   1.000
_cell.length_b   1.000
_cell.length_c   1.000
_cell.angle_alpha   90.00
_cell.angle_beta   90.00
_cell.angle_gamma   90.00
#
_symmetry.space_group_name_H-M   'P 1'
#
loop_
_entity.id
_entity.type
_entity.pdbx_description
1 polymer ?
#
loop_
_entity_poly.entity_id
_entity_poly.type
_entity_poly.pdbx_seq_one_letter_code
_entity_poly.pdbx_strand_id
1 'polypeptide(L)'
;MRKFNGCLAALAVSAILLFPAPSVYAHGGERHEAAPPAQASIPSGRERLAVINERYIKEVKPIFKRHCFDCHSKMTVYPWYYAIPGAGWLIDRDIRKAREHMDMSADFPFKSHSTPLKDLEAIEKAMNEGTMPPWRYRIMHTDAPLGDTEKAITLRWAAESRKLLTAAP
;
A
#
# COMPACT_ATOMS: atom_id res chain seq x y z
N MET A 1 25.78 0.94 83.70
CA MET A 1 24.54 1.30 84.42
C MET A 1 23.46 0.28 84.04
N ARG A 2 22.91 -0.43 85.05
CA ARG A 2 21.70 -1.29 85.15
C ARG A 2 21.37 -2.29 83.99
N LYS A 3 21.68 -3.60 84.13
CA LYS A 3 20.92 -4.74 84.77
C LYS A 3 19.78 -5.28 83.86
N PHE A 4 19.91 -6.44 83.19
CA PHE A 4 19.74 -7.87 83.58
C PHE A 4 18.29 -8.40 83.75
N ASN A 5 18.10 -9.64 83.25
CA ASN A 5 17.03 -10.65 83.43
C ASN A 5 15.92 -10.65 82.35
N GLY A 6 15.58 -11.73 81.62
CA GLY A 6 15.85 -13.18 81.77
C GLY A 6 14.60 -13.94 82.24
N CYS A 7 14.09 -14.88 81.41
CA CYS A 7 13.32 -16.13 81.71
C CYS A 7 12.45 -16.50 80.47
N LEU A 8 12.81 -17.53 79.69
CA LEU A 8 12.53 -18.96 79.81
C LEU A 8 11.07 -19.41 79.58
N ALA A 9 10.93 -20.18 78.49
CA ALA A 9 10.14 -21.41 78.28
C ALA A 9 8.60 -21.40 78.34
N ALA A 10 7.99 -21.76 77.21
CA ALA A 10 7.02 -22.87 77.14
C ALA A 10 6.93 -23.42 75.70
N LEU A 11 7.15 -24.73 75.58
CA LEU A 11 6.83 -25.58 74.43
C LEU A 11 5.31 -25.78 74.31
N ALA A 12 4.91 -26.43 73.20
CA ALA A 12 3.59 -27.03 72.89
C ALA A 12 2.66 -26.14 72.04
N VAL A 13 2.00 -26.58 70.97
CA VAL A 13 1.79 -27.90 70.35
C VAL A 13 1.32 -27.60 68.92
N SER A 14 1.81 -28.36 67.93
CA SER A 14 1.24 -28.44 66.60
C SER A 14 -0.22 -28.85 66.65
N ALA A 15 -1.12 -27.99 66.17
CA ALA A 15 -2.49 -28.38 65.84
C ALA A 15 -2.70 -28.16 64.34
N ILE A 16 -2.43 -29.23 63.58
CA ILE A 16 -2.93 -29.43 62.24
C ILE A 16 -4.47 -29.45 62.35
N LEU A 17 -5.13 -28.42 61.84
CA LEU A 17 -6.56 -28.46 61.55
C LEU A 17 -6.75 -28.48 60.04
N LEU A 18 -6.79 -29.71 59.53
CA LEU A 18 -7.35 -30.06 58.22
C LEU A 18 -8.83 -29.68 58.20
N PHE A 19 -9.19 -28.65 57.44
CA PHE A 19 -10.55 -28.47 56.95
C PHE A 19 -10.60 -28.84 55.46
N PRO A 20 -11.32 -29.90 55.08
CA PRO A 20 -11.61 -30.20 53.68
C PRO A 20 -12.95 -29.59 53.27
N ALA A 21 -12.99 -28.82 52.19
CA ALA A 21 -14.21 -28.58 51.41
C ALA A 21 -13.84 -28.05 50.01
N PRO A 22 -14.68 -28.28 48.99
CA PRO A 22 -14.25 -28.80 47.70
C PRO A 22 -14.30 -27.80 46.55
N SER A 23 -13.53 -28.13 45.50
CA SER A 23 -13.75 -27.84 44.08
C SER A 23 -14.68 -26.69 43.70
N VAL A 24 -14.08 -25.53 43.40
CA VAL A 24 -14.58 -24.63 42.35
C VAL A 24 -13.42 -24.35 41.40
N TYR A 25 -13.23 -25.28 40.46
CA TYR A 25 -13.14 -25.00 39.03
C TYR A 25 -12.53 -23.64 38.63
N ALA A 26 -11.20 -23.54 38.69
CA ALA A 26 -10.49 -22.69 37.74
C ALA A 26 -10.14 -23.59 36.55
N HIS A 27 -10.86 -23.42 35.44
CA HIS A 27 -10.57 -24.04 34.14
C HIS A 27 -9.05 -24.01 33.91
N GLY A 28 -8.41 -25.16 33.75
CA GLY A 28 -8.63 -26.00 32.59
C GLY A 28 -7.68 -25.47 31.54
N GLY A 29 -6.50 -26.08 31.46
CA GLY A 29 -5.47 -25.69 30.51
C GLY A 29 -6.03 -25.71 29.09
N GLU A 30 -6.27 -24.54 28.55
CA GLU A 30 -6.48 -24.34 27.13
C GLU A 30 -5.19 -23.71 26.60
N ARG A 31 -4.42 -24.53 25.90
CA ARG A 31 -3.46 -24.02 24.93
C ARG A 31 -4.28 -23.21 23.92
N HIS A 32 -4.15 -21.89 23.96
CA HIS A 32 -4.42 -21.08 22.77
C HIS A 32 -3.25 -21.28 21.80
N GLU A 33 -3.14 -22.50 21.27
CA GLU A 33 -2.54 -22.67 19.96
C GLU A 33 -3.50 -21.93 19.03
N ALA A 34 -3.19 -20.68 18.68
CA ALA A 34 -3.88 -20.03 17.60
C ALA A 34 -3.77 -20.97 16.41
N ALA A 35 -4.92 -21.42 15.89
CA ALA A 35 -4.95 -22.21 14.67
C ALA A 35 -4.04 -21.52 13.64
N PRO A 36 -3.19 -22.25 12.91
CA PRO A 36 -2.46 -21.65 11.79
C PRO A 36 -3.50 -20.89 10.97
N PRO A 37 -3.23 -19.61 10.62
CA PRO A 37 -4.22 -18.78 9.95
C PRO A 37 -4.80 -19.62 8.82
N ALA A 38 -6.14 -19.80 8.86
CA ALA A 38 -6.88 -20.53 7.85
C ALA A 38 -6.27 -20.14 6.50
N GLN A 39 -5.75 -21.14 5.78
CA GLN A 39 -4.95 -20.94 4.56
C GLN A 39 -5.57 -19.79 3.79
N ALA A 40 -4.87 -18.65 3.76
CA ALA A 40 -5.43 -17.43 3.21
C ALA A 40 -5.82 -17.73 1.77
N SER A 41 -7.12 -17.92 1.52
CA SER A 41 -7.64 -18.29 0.22
C SER A 41 -7.18 -17.22 -0.75
N ILE A 42 -6.63 -17.64 -1.90
CA ILE A 42 -6.10 -16.66 -2.85
C ILE A 42 -7.27 -15.75 -3.27
N PRO A 43 -7.14 -14.41 -3.14
CA PRO A 43 -8.26 -13.51 -3.35
C PRO A 43 -8.84 -13.67 -4.76
N SER A 44 -10.13 -13.48 -4.90
CA SER A 44 -10.80 -13.40 -6.21
C SER A 44 -10.22 -12.28 -7.07
N GLY A 45 -10.42 -12.33 -8.39
CA GLY A 45 -9.90 -11.30 -9.31
C GLY A 45 -10.34 -9.87 -8.92
N ARG A 46 -11.57 -9.72 -8.41
CA ARG A 46 -12.09 -8.42 -7.94
C ARG A 46 -11.39 -7.95 -6.67
N GLU A 47 -11.14 -8.84 -5.71
CA GLU A 47 -10.43 -8.49 -4.47
C GLU A 47 -8.98 -8.12 -4.74
N ARG A 48 -8.31 -8.81 -5.66
CA ARG A 48 -6.95 -8.45 -6.11
C ARG A 48 -6.92 -7.02 -6.65
N LEU A 49 -7.88 -6.65 -7.50
CA LEU A 49 -7.99 -5.30 -8.05
C LEU A 49 -8.25 -4.25 -6.96
N ALA A 50 -9.09 -4.56 -5.97
CA ALA A 50 -9.35 -3.67 -4.84
C ALA A 50 -8.07 -3.40 -4.02
N VAL A 51 -7.31 -4.45 -3.70
CA VAL A 51 -6.03 -4.35 -2.98
C VAL A 51 -5.00 -3.52 -3.76
N ILE A 52 -4.93 -3.71 -5.09
CA ILE A 52 -4.04 -2.91 -5.94
C ILE A 52 -4.46 -1.44 -5.94
N ASN A 53 -5.76 -1.18 -6.05
CA ASN A 53 -6.29 0.17 -6.09
C ASN A 53 -6.09 0.92 -4.77
N GLU A 54 -6.23 0.24 -3.63
CA GLU A 54 -5.97 0.83 -2.32
C GLU A 54 -4.51 1.30 -2.20
N ARG A 55 -3.55 0.45 -2.57
CA ARG A 55 -2.12 0.83 -2.61
C ARG A 55 -1.87 1.96 -3.61
N TYR A 56 -2.48 1.89 -4.79
CA TYR A 56 -2.40 2.94 -5.81
C TYR A 56 -2.84 4.29 -5.25
N ILE A 57 -4.03 4.37 -4.65
CA ILE A 57 -4.60 5.61 -4.11
C ILE A 57 -3.68 6.21 -3.04
N LYS A 58 -3.11 5.36 -2.17
CA LYS A 58 -2.30 5.80 -1.04
C LYS A 58 -0.90 6.28 -1.46
N GLU A 59 -0.23 5.56 -2.35
CA GLU A 59 1.21 5.73 -2.60
C GLU A 59 1.54 6.30 -3.97
N VAL A 60 0.75 5.96 -5.00
CA VAL A 60 1.11 6.24 -6.40
C VAL A 60 0.27 7.36 -7.02
N LYS A 61 -1.02 7.43 -6.70
CA LYS A 61 -1.92 8.49 -7.20
C LYS A 61 -1.41 9.91 -6.91
N PRO A 62 -0.80 10.22 -5.74
CA PRO A 62 -0.19 11.54 -5.52
C PRO A 62 1.01 11.84 -6.43
N ILE A 63 1.75 10.81 -6.85
CA ILE A 63 2.84 10.95 -7.83
C ILE A 63 2.24 11.19 -9.21
N PHE A 64 1.25 10.39 -9.62
CA PHE A 64 0.62 10.52 -10.94
C PHE A 64 -0.10 11.86 -11.11
N LYS A 65 -0.68 12.40 -10.04
CA LYS A 65 -1.26 13.76 -10.03
C LYS A 65 -0.26 14.84 -10.43
N ARG A 66 1.01 14.68 -10.05
CA ARG A 66 2.06 15.68 -10.32
C ARG A 66 2.74 15.50 -11.67
N HIS A 67 2.87 14.25 -12.15
CA HIS A 67 3.71 13.94 -13.31
C HIS A 67 2.95 13.40 -14.53
N CYS A 68 1.72 12.89 -14.35
CA CYS A 68 1.01 12.15 -15.40
C CYS A 68 -0.34 12.77 -15.75
N PHE A 69 -1.05 13.32 -14.77
CA PHE A 69 -2.47 13.66 -14.89
C PHE A 69 -2.75 14.80 -15.87
N ASP A 70 -1.80 15.70 -16.08
CA ASP A 70 -1.97 16.80 -17.03
C ASP A 70 -2.22 16.29 -18.45
N CYS A 71 -1.62 15.16 -18.81
CA CYS A 71 -1.83 14.53 -20.12
C CYS A 71 -2.71 13.29 -20.08
N HIS A 72 -2.64 12.49 -19.02
CA HIS A 72 -3.30 11.18 -18.96
C HIS A 72 -4.63 11.17 -18.20
N SER A 73 -5.16 12.32 -17.77
CA SER A 73 -6.43 12.38 -17.06
C SER A 73 -7.34 13.49 -17.60
N LYS A 74 -8.58 13.56 -17.10
CA LYS A 74 -9.48 14.71 -17.31
C LYS A 74 -9.15 15.93 -16.44
N MET A 75 -8.16 15.82 -15.55
CA MET A 75 -7.71 16.88 -14.64
C MET A 75 -6.44 17.52 -15.21
N THR A 76 -6.57 18.22 -16.33
CA THR A 76 -5.43 18.92 -16.96
C THR A 76 -5.23 20.30 -16.36
N VAL A 77 -4.01 20.58 -15.89
CA VAL A 77 -3.55 21.96 -15.65
C VAL A 77 -2.81 22.43 -16.89
N TYR A 78 -3.40 23.40 -17.59
CA TYR A 78 -2.79 23.94 -18.81
C TYR A 78 -1.69 24.96 -18.49
N PRO A 79 -0.55 24.93 -19.20
CA PRO A 79 0.50 25.92 -19.03
C PRO A 79 0.06 27.29 -19.57
N TRP A 80 0.69 28.37 -19.11
CA TRP A 80 0.34 29.75 -19.50
C TRP A 80 0.36 29.98 -21.02
N TYR A 81 1.26 29.30 -21.74
CA TYR A 81 1.40 29.43 -23.19
C TYR A 81 0.33 28.65 -23.99
N TYR A 82 -0.59 27.94 -23.32
CA TYR A 82 -1.75 27.33 -23.96
C TYR A 82 -2.62 28.36 -24.71
N ALA A 83 -2.69 29.59 -24.21
CA ALA A 83 -3.41 30.69 -24.83
C ALA A 83 -2.74 31.25 -26.11
N ILE A 84 -1.50 30.85 -26.41
CA ILE A 84 -0.80 31.28 -27.62
C ILE A 84 -1.43 30.58 -28.84
N PRO A 85 -1.79 31.32 -29.92
CA PRO A 85 -2.32 30.72 -31.13
C PRO A 85 -1.44 29.59 -31.67
N GLY A 86 -2.05 28.44 -31.97
CA GLY A 86 -1.37 27.23 -32.45
C GLY A 86 -0.84 26.32 -31.34
N ALA A 87 -0.36 26.86 -30.21
CA ALA A 87 0.13 26.04 -29.09
C ALA A 87 -1.00 25.24 -28.42
N GLY A 88 -2.14 25.89 -28.13
CA GLY A 88 -3.30 25.21 -27.53
C GLY A 88 -3.80 24.01 -28.35
N TRP A 89 -3.89 24.16 -29.68
CA TRP A 89 -4.28 23.06 -30.57
C TRP A 89 -3.29 21.87 -30.52
N LEU A 90 -1.99 22.16 -30.48
CA LEU A 90 -0.96 21.12 -30.37
C LEU A 90 -1.06 20.39 -29.02
N ILE A 91 -1.21 21.14 -27.92
CA ILE A 91 -1.36 20.60 -26.57
C ILE A 91 -2.60 19.71 -26.50
N ASP A 92 -3.76 20.20 -26.96
CA ASP A 92 -5.00 19.42 -26.95
C ASP A 92 -4.87 18.14 -27.78
N ARG A 93 -4.20 18.22 -28.94
CA ARG A 93 -3.96 17.04 -29.77
C ARG A 93 -3.09 16.02 -29.05
N ASP A 94 -2.04 16.46 -28.39
CA ASP A 94 -1.10 15.58 -27.70
C ASP A 94 -1.74 14.97 -26.44
N ILE A 95 -2.55 15.73 -25.68
CA ILE A 95 -3.36 15.22 -24.55
C ILE A 95 -4.36 14.17 -25.02
N ARG A 96 -5.10 14.43 -26.11
CA ARG A 96 -6.05 13.44 -26.66
C ARG A 96 -5.34 12.13 -27.00
N LYS A 97 -4.21 12.20 -27.71
CA LYS A 97 -3.41 11.02 -28.06
C LYS A 97 -2.85 10.31 -26.82
N ALA A 98 -2.40 11.06 -25.81
CA ALA A 98 -1.91 10.49 -24.57
C ALA A 98 -3.00 9.67 -23.87
N ARG A 99 -4.23 10.20 -23.80
CA ARG A 99 -5.40 9.51 -23.20
C ARG A 99 -5.89 8.33 -24.02
N GLU A 100 -5.76 8.36 -25.35
CA GLU A 100 -6.04 7.20 -26.21
C GLU A 100 -5.12 6.01 -25.88
N HIS A 101 -3.88 6.26 -25.46
CA HIS A 101 -2.94 5.20 -25.06
C HIS A 101 -3.03 4.86 -23.58
N MET A 102 -3.31 5.84 -22.72
CA MET A 102 -3.46 5.66 -21.28
C MET A 102 -4.39 6.70 -20.67
N ASP A 103 -5.59 6.31 -20.23
CA ASP A 103 -6.54 7.13 -19.51
C ASP A 103 -6.60 6.76 -18.02
N MET A 104 -6.06 7.65 -17.19
CA MET A 104 -6.01 7.63 -15.73
C MET A 104 -7.08 8.53 -15.09
N SER A 105 -8.14 8.89 -15.83
CA SER A 105 -9.24 9.71 -15.31
C SER A 105 -10.03 9.04 -14.19
N ALA A 106 -9.99 7.70 -14.13
CA ALA A 106 -10.54 6.91 -13.05
C ALA A 106 -9.39 6.28 -12.23
N ASP A 107 -9.73 5.87 -11.02
CA ASP A 107 -8.82 5.06 -10.20
C ASP A 107 -8.62 3.67 -10.81
N PHE A 108 -7.58 2.98 -10.35
CA PHE A 108 -7.22 1.68 -10.89
C PHE A 108 -8.36 0.66 -10.71
N PRO A 109 -8.64 -0.21 -11.70
CA PRO A 109 -7.93 -0.39 -12.97
C PRO A 109 -8.17 0.72 -13.99
N PHE A 110 -7.11 1.07 -14.72
CA PHE A 110 -7.21 2.01 -15.84
C PHE A 110 -7.96 1.39 -17.02
N LYS A 111 -8.54 2.23 -17.87
CA LYS A 111 -9.32 1.80 -19.04
C LYS A 111 -8.57 2.14 -20.32
N SER A 112 -7.39 1.55 -20.48
CA SER A 112 -6.45 1.98 -21.52
C SER A 112 -6.07 0.83 -22.44
N HIS A 113 -5.44 -0.20 -21.89
CA HIS A 113 -5.13 -1.43 -22.62
C HIS A 113 -6.21 -2.48 -22.36
N SER A 114 -6.13 -3.60 -23.10
CA SER A 114 -7.14 -4.66 -23.01
C SER A 114 -7.29 -5.28 -21.61
N THR A 115 -6.29 -5.15 -20.73
CA THR A 115 -6.33 -5.67 -19.36
C THR A 115 -5.52 -4.78 -18.39
N PRO A 116 -5.85 -4.77 -17.09
CA PRO A 116 -5.08 -4.04 -16.08
C PRO A 116 -3.61 -4.49 -15.99
N LEU A 117 -3.34 -5.77 -16.32
CA LEU A 117 -1.98 -6.29 -16.38
C LEU A 117 -1.15 -5.58 -17.46
N LYS A 118 -1.72 -5.39 -18.66
CA LYS A 118 -1.05 -4.67 -19.75
C LYS A 118 -0.86 -3.20 -19.44
N ASP A 119 -1.77 -2.58 -18.70
CA ASP A 119 -1.59 -1.20 -18.24
C ASP A 119 -0.36 -1.06 -17.34
N LEU A 120 -0.21 -1.98 -16.38
CA LEU A 120 0.94 -2.00 -15.47
C LEU A 120 2.25 -2.25 -16.23
N GLU A 121 2.23 -3.16 -17.22
CA GLU A 121 3.37 -3.42 -18.10
C GLU A 121 3.77 -2.20 -18.93
N ALA A 122 2.78 -1.49 -19.49
CA ALA A 122 3.03 -0.28 -20.26
C ALA A 122 3.66 0.82 -19.40
N ILE A 123 3.16 1.02 -18.17
CA ILE A 123 3.71 1.98 -17.20
C ILE A 123 5.15 1.62 -16.85
N GLU A 124 5.40 0.36 -16.47
CA GLU A 124 6.73 -0.12 -16.10
C GLU A 124 7.73 0.04 -17.25
N LYS A 125 7.34 -0.36 -18.47
CA LYS A 125 8.15 -0.21 -19.68
C LYS A 125 8.48 1.26 -19.94
N ALA A 126 7.48 2.15 -19.90
CA ALA A 126 7.67 3.56 -20.17
C ALA A 126 8.65 4.22 -19.18
N MET A 127 8.57 3.83 -17.90
CA MET A 127 9.45 4.34 -16.85
C MET A 127 10.86 3.77 -16.94
N ASN A 128 11.00 2.47 -17.19
CA ASN A 128 12.32 1.82 -17.30
C ASN A 128 13.08 2.30 -18.53
N GLU A 129 12.39 2.46 -19.66
CA GLU A 129 13.00 2.96 -20.90
C GLU A 129 13.15 4.49 -20.93
N GLY A 130 12.58 5.21 -19.96
CA GLY A 130 12.65 6.67 -19.91
C GLY A 130 11.95 7.36 -21.08
N THR A 131 10.94 6.70 -21.68
CA THR A 131 10.17 7.25 -22.80
C THR A 131 9.13 8.27 -22.35
N MET A 132 8.81 8.28 -21.05
CA MET A 132 7.91 9.25 -20.42
C MET A 132 8.64 10.15 -19.41
N PRO A 133 8.42 11.48 -19.45
CA PRO A 133 7.70 12.19 -20.51
C PRO A 133 8.54 12.26 -21.81
N PRO A 134 7.89 12.43 -22.99
CA PRO A 134 8.59 12.52 -24.26
C PRO A 134 9.65 13.62 -24.27
N TRP A 135 10.76 13.42 -24.99
CA TRP A 135 11.91 14.33 -24.96
C TRP A 135 11.52 15.79 -25.29
N ARG A 136 10.60 16.00 -26.25
CA ARG A 136 10.13 17.34 -26.65
C ARG A 136 9.46 18.08 -25.51
N TYR A 137 8.73 17.35 -24.67
CA TYR A 137 8.07 17.91 -23.50
C TYR A 137 9.11 18.33 -22.44
N ARG A 138 10.16 17.53 -22.24
CA ARG A 138 11.24 17.78 -21.28
C ARG A 138 12.07 19.03 -21.58
N ILE A 139 12.13 19.48 -22.84
CA ILE A 139 12.82 20.75 -23.19
C ILE A 139 12.16 21.93 -22.47
N MET A 140 10.83 21.92 -22.37
CA MET A 140 10.05 23.02 -21.82
C MET A 140 9.61 22.77 -20.37
N HIS A 141 9.67 21.52 -19.90
CA HIS A 141 9.28 21.10 -18.55
C HIS A 141 10.38 20.23 -17.95
N THR A 142 11.39 20.88 -17.41
CA THR A 142 12.57 20.21 -16.83
C THR A 142 12.27 19.53 -15.50
N ASP A 143 11.21 19.95 -14.83
CA ASP A 143 10.65 19.42 -13.58
C ASP A 143 9.66 18.26 -13.77
N ALA A 144 9.26 17.98 -15.01
CA ALA A 144 8.29 16.95 -15.31
C ALA A 144 8.74 15.49 -15.07
N PRO A 145 10.00 15.09 -15.33
CA PRO A 145 10.45 13.73 -15.07
C PRO A 145 10.28 13.34 -13.59
N LEU A 146 9.93 12.08 -13.33
CA LEU A 146 9.85 11.56 -11.97
C LEU A 146 11.25 11.54 -11.32
N GLY A 147 11.33 11.90 -10.05
CA GLY A 147 12.53 11.68 -9.26
C GLY A 147 12.78 10.19 -9.00
N ASP A 148 14.02 9.81 -8.65
CA ASP A 148 14.41 8.40 -8.46
C ASP A 148 13.56 7.68 -7.40
N THR A 149 13.25 8.36 -6.29
CA THR A 149 12.40 7.81 -5.22
C THR A 149 10.98 7.53 -5.70
N GLU A 150 10.38 8.47 -6.43
CA GLU A 150 9.02 8.34 -6.95
C GLU A 150 8.94 7.27 -8.02
N LYS A 151 9.94 7.24 -8.90
CA LYS A 151 10.11 6.18 -9.90
C LYS A 151 10.18 4.81 -9.23
N ALA A 152 10.97 4.66 -8.16
CA ALA A 152 11.08 3.42 -7.42
C ALA A 152 9.76 3.01 -6.75
N ILE A 153 9.01 3.95 -6.17
CA ILE A 153 7.68 3.69 -5.57
C ILE A 153 6.70 3.18 -6.64
N THR A 154 6.60 3.87 -7.78
CA THR A 154 5.70 3.47 -8.86
C THR A 154 6.09 2.12 -9.46
N LEU A 155 7.38 1.87 -9.71
CA LEU A 155 7.86 0.60 -10.24
C LEU A 155 7.59 -0.56 -9.28
N ARG A 156 7.78 -0.35 -7.97
CA ARG A 156 7.46 -1.34 -6.95
C ARG A 156 5.96 -1.68 -6.96
N TRP A 157 5.11 -0.66 -6.91
CA TRP A 157 3.67 -0.85 -6.97
C TRP A 157 3.26 -1.61 -8.24
N ALA A 158 3.82 -1.24 -9.40
CA ALA A 158 3.52 -1.91 -10.65
C ALA A 158 3.91 -3.39 -10.60
N ALA A 159 5.14 -3.70 -10.20
CA ALA A 159 5.65 -5.06 -10.12
C ALA A 159 4.85 -5.95 -9.13
N GLU A 160 4.52 -5.44 -7.95
CA GLU A 160 3.72 -6.18 -6.96
C GLU A 160 2.28 -6.40 -7.43
N SER A 161 1.70 -5.40 -8.09
CA SER A 161 0.35 -5.50 -8.65
C SER A 161 0.28 -6.54 -9.76
N ARG A 162 1.29 -6.59 -10.64
CA ARG A 162 1.41 -7.64 -11.67
C ARG A 162 1.50 -9.03 -11.04
N LYS A 163 2.39 -9.21 -10.05
CA LYS A 163 2.51 -10.49 -9.32
C LYS A 163 1.18 -10.95 -8.74
N LEU A 164 0.41 -10.02 -8.15
CA LEU A 164 -0.90 -10.34 -7.59
C LEU A 164 -1.90 -10.76 -8.69
N LEU A 165 -1.93 -10.07 -9.82
CA LEU A 165 -2.82 -10.41 -10.94
C LEU A 165 -2.48 -11.74 -11.60
N THR A 166 -1.21 -12.12 -11.65
CA THR A 166 -0.74 -13.37 -12.27
C THR A 166 -0.65 -14.55 -11.30
N ALA A 167 -0.86 -14.34 -10.00
CA ALA A 167 -0.84 -15.43 -9.02
C ALA A 167 -1.89 -16.48 -9.38
N ALA A 168 -1.47 -17.75 -9.41
CA ALA A 168 -2.39 -18.88 -9.51
C ALA A 168 -3.41 -18.80 -8.35
N PRO A 169 -4.68 -19.19 -8.57
CA PRO A 169 -5.69 -19.27 -7.51
C PRO A 169 -5.39 -20.39 -6.50
#